data_AF-A0A1I7UCB3-F1
#
_entry.id   AF-A0A1I7UCB3-F1
#
_cell.length_a   1.000
_cell.length_b   1.000
_cell.length_c   1.000
_cell.angle_alpha   90.00
_cell.angle_beta   90.00
_cell.angle_gamma   90.00
#
_symmetry.space_group_name_H-M   'P 1'
#
loop_
_entity.id
_entity.type
_entity.pdbx_description
1 polymer ?
#
loop_
_entity_poly.entity_id
_entity_poly.type
_entity_poly.pdbx_seq_one_letter_code
_entity_poly.pdbx_strand_id
1 'polypeptide(L)'
;MINRRRVLLPGGTCCRLLAAEEEKIDAVLHNLRLFFAPLFQSMIELFLQPGEKCVDAKIQLYKTMRYILRTLFEKNSIDIISEAEGWLLDGLVKPPPLLSSDEIVNIVDKMGDEIARYLETNIADIPKYRKAAVVMMSNDLIHEDLKSNKKVCNHLAKSGVPRILCEELLAINFDWYVVTAAKKEGRVGGASQAEHICNYKLFLSILTFFTRFAQSESGWIVLTELAAIEIFAEMTAFIEPPKDLFLKPETVNTKGTPSHAYAKALDLALHFAQQMCTKTKWKKQSLKCLAFVQRLGEVFQQLMRAEIQCDCLETAKALVYEISLNDEALIGFITGDQVLNQLRKAEEAKEVKSHAKQTYINVNPGCAAPRQLYSTLQPY
;
A
#
# COMPACT_ATOMS: atom_id res chain seq x y z
N MET A 1 -0.77 -31.17 -36.58
CA MET A 1 -0.79 -29.94 -37.39
C MET A 1 -2.23 -29.46 -37.54
N ILE A 2 -2.67 -28.50 -36.72
CA ILE A 2 -3.86 -27.69 -36.99
C ILE A 2 -3.45 -26.24 -36.71
N ASN A 3 -3.31 -25.49 -37.80
CA ASN A 3 -3.03 -24.05 -37.84
C ASN A 3 -4.18 -23.28 -37.19
N ARG A 4 -3.96 -22.64 -36.03
CA ARG A 4 -4.83 -21.54 -35.58
C ARG A 4 -4.27 -20.23 -36.13
N ARG A 5 -4.83 -19.81 -37.27
CA ARG A 5 -4.68 -18.46 -37.82
C ARG A 5 -5.15 -17.44 -36.78
N ARG A 6 -4.29 -16.46 -36.44
CA ARG A 6 -4.71 -15.22 -35.80
C ARG A 6 -5.75 -14.55 -36.69
N VAL A 7 -7.00 -14.54 -36.24
CA VAL A 7 -8.01 -13.63 -36.78
C VAL A 7 -7.75 -12.28 -36.12
N LEU A 8 -7.27 -11.32 -36.92
CA LEU A 8 -7.27 -9.90 -36.58
C LEU A 8 -8.73 -9.49 -36.40
N LEU A 9 -9.18 -9.30 -35.15
CA LEU A 9 -10.45 -8.63 -34.88
C LEU A 9 -10.22 -7.12 -34.80
N PRO A 10 -11.13 -6.29 -35.36
CA PRO A 10 -11.02 -4.84 -35.34
C PRO A 10 -11.09 -4.33 -33.89
N GLY A 11 -10.32 -3.28 -33.58
CA GLY A 11 -10.01 -2.76 -32.23
C GLY A 11 -11.17 -2.26 -31.36
N GLY A 12 -12.42 -2.69 -31.59
CA GLY A 12 -13.57 -2.44 -30.73
C GLY A 12 -14.16 -3.68 -30.06
N THR A 13 -13.83 -4.90 -30.51
CA THR A 13 -14.43 -6.14 -29.97
C THR A 13 -13.70 -6.65 -28.72
N CYS A 14 -12.39 -6.39 -28.61
CA CYS A 14 -11.59 -6.79 -27.44
C CYS A 14 -11.97 -6.00 -26.18
N CYS A 15 -12.17 -4.68 -26.29
CA CYS A 15 -12.62 -3.86 -25.16
C CYS A 15 -14.02 -4.22 -24.67
N ARG A 16 -14.92 -4.66 -25.57
CA ARG A 16 -16.28 -5.11 -25.18
C ARG A 16 -16.29 -6.47 -24.50
N LEU A 17 -15.39 -7.37 -24.89
CA LEU A 17 -15.23 -8.68 -24.24
C LEU A 17 -14.58 -8.53 -22.87
N LEU A 18 -13.58 -7.66 -22.73
CA LEU A 18 -12.96 -7.32 -21.44
C LEU A 18 -13.95 -6.63 -20.51
N ALA A 19 -14.72 -5.65 -21.00
CA ALA A 19 -15.76 -4.99 -20.20
C ALA A 19 -16.87 -5.97 -19.76
N ALA A 20 -17.26 -6.92 -20.61
CA ALA A 20 -18.25 -7.94 -20.26
C ALA A 20 -17.70 -9.03 -19.31
N GLU A 21 -16.38 -9.23 -19.25
CA GLU A 21 -15.73 -10.07 -18.24
C GLU A 21 -15.58 -9.34 -16.91
N GLU A 22 -15.20 -8.06 -16.93
CA GLU A 22 -15.18 -7.17 -15.75
C GLU A 22 -16.58 -7.08 -15.11
N GLU A 23 -17.62 -6.83 -15.90
CA GLU A 23 -19.02 -6.74 -15.40
C GLU A 23 -19.50 -8.06 -14.75
N LYS A 24 -19.04 -9.21 -15.24
CA LYS A 24 -19.33 -10.51 -14.61
C LYS A 24 -18.57 -10.72 -13.30
N ILE A 25 -17.31 -10.29 -13.24
CA ILE A 25 -16.50 -10.37 -12.02
C ILE A 25 -17.10 -9.46 -10.94
N ASP A 26 -17.48 -8.24 -11.32
CA ASP A 26 -18.10 -7.26 -10.42
C ASP A 26 -19.44 -7.78 -9.88
N ALA A 27 -20.26 -8.40 -10.73
CA ALA A 27 -21.51 -9.03 -10.31
C ALA A 27 -21.28 -10.21 -9.34
N VAL A 28 -20.28 -11.05 -9.57
CA VAL A 28 -19.92 -12.14 -8.65
C VAL A 28 -19.41 -11.58 -7.32
N LEU A 29 -18.55 -10.56 -7.36
CA LEU A 29 -18.02 -9.92 -6.16
C LEU A 29 -19.12 -9.25 -5.35
N HIS A 30 -20.03 -8.54 -6.00
CA HIS A 30 -21.19 -7.93 -5.36
C HIS A 30 -22.06 -8.97 -4.64
N ASN A 31 -22.34 -10.11 -5.28
CA ASN A 31 -23.08 -11.20 -4.66
C ASN A 31 -22.35 -11.79 -3.44
N LEU A 32 -21.02 -11.94 -3.51
CA LEU A 32 -20.22 -12.39 -2.36
C LEU A 32 -20.25 -11.38 -1.22
N ARG A 33 -20.15 -10.07 -1.51
CA ARG A 33 -20.22 -9.01 -0.51
C ARG A 33 -21.57 -8.99 0.20
N LEU A 34 -22.67 -9.14 -0.54
CA LEU A 34 -24.01 -9.29 0.04
C LEU A 34 -24.13 -10.54 0.92
N PHE A 35 -23.58 -11.67 0.47
CA PHE A 35 -23.61 -12.92 1.23
C PHE A 35 -22.83 -12.83 2.56
N PHE A 36 -21.65 -12.21 2.54
CA PHE A 36 -20.78 -12.09 3.72
C PHE A 36 -21.15 -10.92 4.65
N ALA A 37 -21.94 -9.95 4.21
CA ALA A 37 -22.28 -8.76 5.00
C ALA A 37 -22.90 -9.06 6.38
N PRO A 38 -23.91 -9.95 6.51
CA PRO A 38 -24.49 -10.26 7.83
C PRO A 38 -23.48 -10.91 8.79
N LEU A 39 -22.61 -11.78 8.26
CA LEU A 39 -21.53 -12.41 9.04
C LEU A 39 -20.50 -11.36 9.47
N PHE A 40 -20.08 -10.51 8.55
CA PHE A 40 -19.13 -9.43 8.84
C PHE A 40 -19.67 -8.46 9.88
N GLN A 41 -20.94 -8.06 9.78
CA GLN A 41 -21.60 -7.23 10.78
C GLN A 41 -21.59 -7.89 12.16
N SER A 42 -22.01 -9.15 12.26
CA SER A 42 -22.00 -9.90 13.52
C SER A 42 -20.60 -9.98 14.14
N MET A 43 -19.57 -10.10 13.30
CA MET A 43 -18.18 -10.11 13.75
C MET A 43 -17.68 -8.73 14.20
N ILE A 44 -18.11 -7.64 13.55
CA ILE A 44 -17.82 -6.27 14.00
C ILE A 44 -18.51 -6.00 15.35
N GLU A 45 -19.77 -6.41 15.50
CA GLU A 45 -20.49 -6.29 16.77
C GLU A 45 -19.77 -7.09 17.87
N LEU A 46 -19.38 -8.34 17.60
CA LEU A 46 -18.55 -9.13 18.52
C LEU A 46 -17.21 -8.46 18.81
N PHE A 47 -16.57 -7.86 17.81
CA PHE A 47 -15.32 -7.13 17.95
C PHE A 47 -15.47 -5.95 18.91
N LEU A 48 -16.56 -5.19 18.79
CA LEU A 48 -16.88 -4.03 19.63
C LEU A 48 -17.49 -4.37 20.99
N GLN A 49 -17.93 -5.62 21.21
CA GLN A 49 -18.55 -6.01 22.48
C GLN A 49 -17.67 -5.62 23.69
N PRO A 50 -18.26 -4.94 24.69
CA PRO A 50 -17.57 -4.54 25.89
C PRO A 50 -17.16 -5.78 26.70
N GLY A 51 -15.91 -5.80 27.16
CA GLY A 51 -15.33 -6.91 27.91
C GLY A 51 -13.91 -7.20 27.50
N GLU A 52 -13.07 -7.56 28.47
CA GLU A 52 -11.68 -7.90 28.21
C GLU A 52 -11.58 -9.31 27.62
N LYS A 53 -11.39 -9.37 26.30
CA LYS A 53 -11.08 -10.62 25.60
C LYS A 53 -9.60 -10.92 25.77
N CYS A 54 -9.26 -12.18 26.03
CA CYS A 54 -7.85 -12.58 26.04
C CYS A 54 -7.20 -12.28 24.68
N VAL A 55 -5.88 -12.01 24.70
CA VAL A 55 -5.15 -11.62 23.49
C VAL A 55 -5.34 -12.63 22.36
N ASP A 56 -5.27 -13.93 22.64
CA ASP A 56 -5.41 -14.95 21.60
C ASP A 56 -6.80 -14.94 20.94
N ALA A 57 -7.88 -14.71 21.70
CA ALA A 57 -9.22 -14.58 21.14
C ALA A 57 -9.34 -13.36 20.23
N LYS A 58 -8.76 -12.21 20.63
CA LYS A 58 -8.71 -11.01 19.79
C LYS A 58 -7.96 -11.28 18.48
N ILE A 59 -6.82 -11.95 18.55
CA ILE A 59 -5.99 -12.27 17.38
C ILE A 59 -6.72 -13.21 16.41
N GLN A 60 -7.45 -14.22 16.92
CA GLN A 60 -8.26 -15.07 16.06
C GLN A 60 -9.39 -14.29 15.39
N LEU A 61 -10.07 -13.41 16.14
CA LEU A 61 -11.12 -12.56 15.58
C LEU A 61 -10.57 -11.69 14.43
N TYR A 62 -9.42 -11.03 14.62
CA TYR A 62 -8.78 -10.26 13.56
C TYR A 62 -8.47 -11.12 12.34
N LYS A 63 -7.87 -12.31 12.52
CA LYS A 63 -7.56 -13.20 11.40
C LYS A 63 -8.80 -13.61 10.61
N THR A 64 -9.88 -13.97 11.30
CA THR A 64 -11.13 -14.39 10.65
C THR A 64 -11.80 -13.24 9.91
N MET A 65 -11.89 -12.05 10.51
CA MET A 65 -12.48 -10.88 9.85
C MET A 65 -11.67 -10.48 8.61
N ARG A 66 -10.35 -10.54 8.72
CA ARG A 66 -9.46 -10.28 7.58
C ARG A 66 -9.62 -11.29 6.47
N TYR A 67 -9.76 -12.57 6.80
CA TYR A 67 -10.02 -13.61 5.79
C TYR A 67 -11.28 -13.28 4.99
N ILE A 68 -12.37 -12.88 5.66
CA ILE A 68 -13.60 -12.43 5.02
C ILE A 68 -13.33 -11.23 4.11
N LEU A 69 -12.81 -10.12 4.66
CA LEU A 69 -12.55 -8.90 3.88
C LEU A 69 -11.66 -9.16 2.66
N ARG A 70 -10.60 -9.94 2.81
CA ARG A 70 -9.67 -10.27 1.72
C ARG A 70 -10.29 -11.14 0.64
N THR A 71 -11.29 -11.94 0.97
CA THR A 71 -12.07 -12.70 -0.03
C THR A 71 -12.96 -11.78 -0.87
N LEU A 72 -13.25 -10.59 -0.35
CA LEU A 72 -14.14 -9.59 -0.94
C LEU A 72 -13.42 -8.45 -1.65
N PHE A 73 -12.09 -8.48 -1.73
CA PHE A 73 -11.31 -7.51 -2.50
C PHE A 73 -11.25 -7.92 -3.97
N GLU A 74 -11.33 -6.95 -4.88
CA GLU A 74 -11.05 -7.18 -6.30
C GLU A 74 -9.61 -7.67 -6.43
N LYS A 75 -9.44 -8.91 -6.90
CA LYS A 75 -8.13 -9.38 -7.32
C LYS A 75 -7.84 -8.72 -8.65
N ASN A 76 -6.85 -7.83 -8.69
CA ASN A 76 -6.28 -7.41 -9.97
C ASN A 76 -5.91 -8.68 -10.75
N SER A 77 -6.17 -8.70 -12.06
CA SER A 77 -5.98 -9.85 -12.98
C SER A 77 -4.53 -10.36 -13.11
N ILE A 78 -3.64 -9.95 -12.22
CA ILE A 78 -2.25 -10.40 -12.08
C ILE A 78 -2.06 -11.35 -10.86
N ASP A 79 -3.03 -11.41 -9.93
CA ASP A 79 -2.89 -12.15 -8.68
C ASP A 79 -3.53 -13.56 -8.72
N ILE A 80 -3.00 -14.42 -9.59
CA ILE A 80 -3.16 -15.88 -9.44
C ILE A 80 -2.00 -16.38 -8.56
N ILE A 81 -2.10 -16.22 -7.24
CA ILE A 81 -1.24 -16.96 -6.32
C ILE A 81 -2.07 -17.61 -5.21
N SER A 82 -2.10 -18.94 -5.31
CA SER A 82 -2.50 -19.87 -4.26
C SER A 82 -1.54 -19.84 -3.07
N GLU A 83 -2.15 -20.07 -1.89
CA GLU A 83 -1.62 -20.48 -0.59
C GLU A 83 -0.92 -19.48 0.36
N ALA A 84 -1.58 -19.38 1.52
CA ALA A 84 -1.14 -19.09 2.89
C ALA A 84 -0.45 -17.76 3.25
N GLU A 85 0.28 -17.07 2.37
CA GLU A 85 0.96 -15.79 2.73
C GLU A 85 0.98 -14.68 1.65
N GLY A 86 0.37 -14.90 0.47
CA GLY A 86 0.20 -13.84 -0.55
C GLY A 86 -0.55 -12.60 -0.05
N TRP A 87 -1.49 -12.81 0.89
CA TRP A 87 -2.31 -11.79 1.53
C TRP A 87 -1.55 -10.73 2.37
N LEU A 88 -0.27 -10.95 2.69
CA LEU A 88 0.59 -9.96 3.38
C LEU A 88 1.19 -8.94 2.40
N LEU A 89 1.26 -9.28 1.11
CA LEU A 89 1.93 -8.53 0.06
C LEU A 89 0.95 -7.91 -0.95
N ASP A 90 -0.32 -8.32 -0.94
CA ASP A 90 -1.42 -7.73 -1.71
C ASP A 90 -1.89 -6.39 -1.10
N GLY A 91 -0.95 -5.49 -0.81
CA GLY A 91 -1.22 -4.19 -0.20
C GLY A 91 -1.86 -3.18 -1.15
N LEU A 92 -1.79 -3.44 -2.46
CA LEU A 92 -2.00 -2.50 -3.56
C LEU A 92 -3.30 -2.77 -4.32
N VAL A 93 -4.39 -2.98 -3.58
CA VAL A 93 -5.72 -3.07 -4.18
C VAL A 93 -6.19 -1.64 -4.44
N LYS A 94 -6.37 -1.26 -5.72
CA LYS A 94 -6.99 0.01 -6.07
C LYS A 94 -8.41 0.00 -5.50
N PRO A 95 -8.86 1.06 -4.80
CA PRO A 95 -10.24 1.14 -4.37
C PRO A 95 -11.14 1.22 -5.62
N PRO A 96 -12.08 0.27 -5.84
CA PRO A 96 -13.00 0.32 -6.97
C PRO A 96 -13.98 1.49 -6.89
N PRO A 97 -14.65 1.82 -8.01
CA PRO A 97 -15.69 2.84 -8.03
C PRO A 97 -16.84 2.48 -7.07
N LEU A 98 -17.35 3.50 -6.38
CA LEU A 98 -18.42 3.40 -5.37
C LEU A 98 -19.66 2.68 -5.92
N LEU A 99 -20.06 1.59 -5.27
CA LEU A 99 -21.44 1.13 -5.28
C LEU A 99 -22.09 1.67 -4.01
N SER A 100 -23.03 2.61 -4.13
CA SER A 100 -23.82 3.11 -2.99
C SER A 100 -24.65 2.01 -2.30
N SER A 101 -24.72 0.82 -2.90
CA SER A 101 -25.37 -0.40 -2.40
C SER A 101 -24.41 -1.39 -1.72
N ASP A 102 -23.16 -1.03 -1.46
CA ASP A 102 -22.20 -1.94 -0.83
C ASP A 102 -22.39 -2.02 0.69
N GLU A 103 -23.05 -3.09 1.13
CA GLU A 103 -23.34 -3.34 2.55
C GLU A 103 -22.10 -3.41 3.45
N ILE A 104 -20.96 -3.94 2.96
CA ILE A 104 -19.72 -4.00 3.76
C ILE A 104 -19.19 -2.60 4.04
N VAL A 105 -19.17 -1.75 3.01
CA VAL A 105 -18.74 -0.34 3.14
C VAL A 105 -19.69 0.41 4.08
N ASN A 106 -21.00 0.17 3.96
CA ASN A 106 -22.01 0.78 4.82
C ASN A 106 -21.86 0.37 6.29
N ILE A 107 -21.54 -0.89 6.58
CA ILE A 107 -21.24 -1.37 7.94
C ILE A 107 -20.03 -0.61 8.50
N VAL A 108 -18.93 -0.54 7.74
CA VAL A 108 -17.71 0.17 8.17
C VAL A 108 -17.98 1.65 8.38
N ASP A 109 -18.74 2.31 7.50
CA ASP A 109 -19.10 3.72 7.65
C ASP A 109 -19.98 3.97 8.89
N LYS A 110 -21.00 3.13 9.11
CA LYS A 110 -21.92 3.27 10.25
C LYS A 110 -21.21 3.11 11.58
N MET A 111 -20.28 2.16 11.66
CA MET A 111 -19.60 1.77 12.91
C MET A 111 -18.18 2.37 13.04
N GLY A 112 -17.78 3.23 12.09
CA GLY A 112 -16.39 3.68 11.93
C GLY A 112 -15.76 4.30 13.17
N ASP A 113 -16.49 5.14 13.90
CA ASP A 113 -15.97 5.81 15.11
C ASP A 113 -15.74 4.84 16.28
N GLU A 114 -16.56 3.79 16.40
CA GLU A 114 -16.39 2.75 17.42
C GLU A 114 -15.26 1.80 17.03
N ILE A 115 -15.20 1.41 15.75
CA ILE A 115 -14.11 0.61 15.18
C ILE A 115 -12.77 1.32 15.42
N ALA A 116 -12.68 2.60 15.10
CA ALA A 116 -11.44 3.35 15.21
C ALA A 116 -10.95 3.49 16.65
N ARG A 117 -11.84 3.80 17.61
CA ARG A 117 -11.51 3.83 19.04
C ARG A 117 -11.03 2.48 19.56
N TYR A 118 -11.69 1.40 19.12
CA TYR A 118 -11.27 0.05 19.49
C TYR A 118 -9.90 -0.30 18.92
N LEU A 119 -9.65 0.00 17.64
CA LEU A 119 -8.36 -0.23 16.99
C LEU A 119 -7.24 0.58 17.66
N GLU A 120 -7.48 1.85 17.97
CA GLU A 120 -6.53 2.73 18.66
C GLU A 120 -6.02 2.10 19.95
N THR A 121 -6.95 1.70 20.82
CA THR A 121 -6.63 1.06 22.10
C THR A 121 -5.84 -0.23 21.90
N ASN A 122 -6.28 -1.09 20.96
CA ASN A 122 -5.64 -2.38 20.74
C ASN A 122 -4.26 -2.26 20.06
N ILE A 123 -4.02 -1.28 19.20
CA ILE A 123 -2.69 -1.05 18.61
C ILE A 123 -1.70 -0.59 19.70
N ALA A 124 -2.15 0.21 20.65
CA ALA A 124 -1.34 0.63 21.79
C ALA A 124 -1.02 -0.56 22.73
N ASP A 125 -2.05 -1.34 23.10
CA ASP A 125 -1.95 -2.32 24.19
C ASP A 125 -1.45 -3.71 23.76
N ILE A 126 -1.67 -4.12 22.49
CA ILE A 126 -1.31 -5.48 22.06
C ILE A 126 0.21 -5.66 22.07
N PRO A 127 0.73 -6.76 22.64
CA PRO A 127 2.15 -7.06 22.65
C PRO A 127 2.75 -7.06 21.24
N LYS A 128 3.99 -6.53 21.09
CA LYS A 128 4.69 -6.36 19.80
C LYS A 128 4.65 -7.63 18.92
N TYR A 129 4.89 -8.80 19.50
CA TYR A 129 4.90 -10.09 18.78
C TYR A 129 3.54 -10.51 18.19
N ARG A 130 2.43 -9.86 18.59
CA ARG A 130 1.07 -10.05 18.05
C ARG A 130 0.54 -8.82 17.30
N LYS A 131 1.19 -7.66 17.43
CA LYS A 131 0.70 -6.36 16.94
C LYS A 131 0.44 -6.33 15.42
N ALA A 132 1.19 -7.11 14.65
CA ALA A 132 0.95 -7.25 13.21
C ALA A 132 -0.51 -7.61 12.86
N ALA A 133 -1.17 -8.47 13.66
CA ALA A 133 -2.53 -8.89 13.35
C ALA A 133 -3.55 -7.74 13.44
N VAL A 134 -3.43 -6.87 14.46
CA VAL A 134 -4.32 -5.71 14.60
C VAL A 134 -4.02 -4.65 13.55
N VAL A 135 -2.75 -4.34 13.28
CA VAL A 135 -2.35 -3.36 12.26
C VAL A 135 -2.90 -3.77 10.90
N MET A 136 -2.78 -5.04 10.54
CA MET A 136 -3.29 -5.48 9.25
C MET A 136 -4.83 -5.57 9.20
N MET A 137 -5.51 -5.79 10.33
CA MET A 137 -6.97 -5.66 10.36
C MET A 137 -7.37 -4.20 10.11
N SER A 138 -6.66 -3.25 10.72
CA SER A 138 -6.80 -1.83 10.41
C SER A 138 -6.57 -1.55 8.93
N ASN A 139 -5.58 -2.17 8.29
CA ASN A 139 -5.34 -2.01 6.84
C ASN A 139 -6.55 -2.40 6.01
N ASP A 140 -7.18 -3.53 6.35
CA ASP A 140 -8.30 -4.07 5.58
C ASP A 140 -9.58 -3.27 5.83
N LEU A 141 -9.76 -2.73 7.04
CA LEU A 141 -10.83 -1.78 7.34
C LEU A 141 -10.63 -0.41 6.69
N ILE A 142 -9.41 0.12 6.68
CA ILE A 142 -9.07 1.37 5.98
C ILE A 142 -9.37 1.23 4.49
N HIS A 143 -9.07 0.08 3.89
CA HIS A 143 -9.39 -0.16 2.48
C HIS A 143 -10.88 0.02 2.17
N GLU A 144 -11.76 -0.45 3.06
CA GLU A 144 -13.21 -0.24 2.92
C GLU A 144 -13.65 1.18 3.31
N ASP A 145 -13.07 1.76 4.37
CA ASP A 145 -13.35 3.13 4.84
C ASP A 145 -12.97 4.21 3.81
N LEU A 146 -11.94 3.97 3.00
CA LEU A 146 -11.54 4.86 1.90
C LEU A 146 -12.63 5.01 0.84
N LYS A 147 -13.52 4.03 0.72
CA LYS A 147 -14.68 4.02 -0.18
C LYS A 147 -15.89 4.77 0.40
N SER A 148 -15.83 5.23 1.66
CA SER A 148 -16.92 5.92 2.36
C SER A 148 -16.51 7.30 2.87
N ASN A 149 -17.08 7.74 4.01
CA ASN A 149 -16.79 9.02 4.65
C ASN A 149 -15.44 9.06 5.37
N LYS A 150 -14.64 7.99 5.30
CA LYS A 150 -13.26 7.94 5.82
C LYS A 150 -13.19 8.18 7.32
N LYS A 151 -14.20 7.74 8.07
CA LYS A 151 -14.32 8.01 9.52
C LYS A 151 -13.18 7.36 10.28
N VAL A 152 -12.81 6.12 9.92
CA VAL A 152 -11.69 5.42 10.54
C VAL A 152 -10.39 6.17 10.30
N CYS A 153 -10.11 6.57 9.05
CA CYS A 153 -8.92 7.35 8.73
C CYS A 153 -8.88 8.68 9.50
N ASN A 154 -9.99 9.42 9.53
CA ASN A 154 -10.06 10.71 10.19
C ASN A 154 -9.90 10.62 11.72
N HIS A 155 -10.38 9.54 12.34
CA HIS A 155 -10.16 9.28 13.76
C HIS A 155 -8.69 8.93 14.03
N LEU A 156 -8.11 7.99 13.26
CA LEU A 156 -6.71 7.59 13.42
C LEU A 156 -5.73 8.75 13.17
N ALA A 157 -6.07 9.69 12.30
CA ALA A 157 -5.27 10.90 12.07
C ALA A 157 -5.21 11.82 13.30
N LYS A 158 -6.20 11.76 14.19
CA LYS A 158 -6.25 12.53 15.43
C LYS A 158 -5.74 11.74 16.64
N SER A 159 -5.44 10.46 16.47
CA SER A 159 -5.00 9.57 17.53
C SER A 159 -3.47 9.47 17.61
N GLY A 160 -2.98 8.78 18.64
CA GLY A 160 -1.56 8.45 18.77
C GLY A 160 -1.06 7.31 17.85
N VAL A 161 -1.95 6.64 17.11
CA VAL A 161 -1.61 5.41 16.36
C VAL A 161 -0.50 5.63 15.34
N PRO A 162 -0.54 6.62 14.43
CA PRO A 162 0.51 6.79 13.44
C PRO A 162 1.90 6.99 14.07
N ARG A 163 1.95 7.73 15.18
CA ARG A 163 3.19 7.93 15.96
C ARG A 163 3.69 6.62 16.57
N ILE A 164 2.82 5.84 17.21
CA ILE A 164 3.18 4.52 17.76
C ILE A 164 3.76 3.63 16.66
N LEU A 165 3.16 3.61 15.47
CA LEU A 165 3.66 2.80 14.36
C LEU A 165 5.01 3.29 13.81
N CYS A 166 5.26 4.60 13.78
CA CYS A 166 6.59 5.14 13.47
C CYS A 166 7.64 4.70 14.52
N GLU A 167 7.30 4.76 15.80
CA GLU A 167 8.18 4.31 16.90
C GLU A 167 8.46 2.80 16.79
N GLU A 168 7.46 1.99 16.45
CA GLU A 168 7.64 0.55 16.19
C GLU A 168 8.57 0.30 14.99
N LEU A 169 8.44 1.04 13.89
CA LEU A 169 9.35 0.91 12.73
C LEU A 169 10.80 1.19 13.12
N LEU A 170 11.05 2.25 13.88
CA LEU A 170 12.39 2.59 14.36
C LEU A 170 12.96 1.53 15.29
N ALA A 171 12.11 0.81 16.02
CA ALA A 171 12.49 -0.26 16.94
C ALA A 171 12.47 -1.67 16.32
N ILE A 172 12.12 -1.82 15.03
CA ILE A 172 12.09 -3.11 14.35
C ILE A 172 13.51 -3.49 13.92
N ASN A 173 13.88 -4.73 14.25
CA ASN A 173 15.10 -5.35 13.73
C ASN A 173 14.78 -6.78 13.28
N PHE A 174 15.18 -7.15 12.07
CA PHE A 174 15.09 -8.52 11.58
C PHE A 174 16.18 -8.82 10.54
N ASP A 175 16.43 -10.10 10.28
CA ASP A 175 17.39 -10.57 9.28
C ASP A 175 16.62 -11.27 8.13
N TRP A 176 16.86 -10.82 6.90
CA TRP A 176 16.22 -11.35 5.69
C TRP A 176 16.46 -12.86 5.48
N TYR A 177 17.63 -13.37 5.83
CA TYR A 177 17.99 -14.78 5.71
C TYR A 177 17.28 -15.62 6.76
N VAL A 178 17.21 -15.14 8.01
CA VAL A 178 16.51 -15.84 9.10
C VAL A 178 15.01 -15.97 8.81
N VAL A 179 14.40 -14.89 8.37
CA VAL A 179 12.95 -14.84 8.05
C VAL A 179 12.61 -15.76 6.89
N THR A 180 13.47 -15.85 5.87
CA THR A 180 13.21 -16.66 4.68
C THR A 180 13.56 -18.13 4.88
N ALA A 181 14.58 -18.45 5.68
CA ALA A 181 14.90 -19.82 6.09
C ALA A 181 13.77 -20.45 6.91
N ALA A 182 13.20 -19.69 7.86
CA ALA A 182 12.05 -20.14 8.66
C ALA A 182 10.85 -20.57 7.81
N LYS A 183 10.63 -19.86 6.70
CA LYS A 183 9.53 -20.15 5.77
C LYS A 183 9.77 -21.43 4.97
N LYS A 184 11.02 -21.76 4.66
CA LYS A 184 11.38 -22.98 3.93
C LYS A 184 11.31 -24.22 4.80
N GLU A 185 11.71 -24.12 6.06
CA GLU A 185 11.81 -25.26 6.97
C GLU A 185 10.47 -25.59 7.65
N GLY A 186 9.49 -24.69 7.59
CA GLY A 186 8.16 -24.88 8.18
C GLY A 186 8.15 -25.06 9.71
N ARG A 187 9.31 -24.85 10.36
CA ARG A 187 9.53 -24.99 11.79
C ARG A 187 10.28 -23.76 12.28
N VAL A 188 9.84 -23.22 13.42
CA VAL A 188 10.53 -22.11 14.09
C VAL A 188 11.52 -22.74 15.07
N GLY A 189 12.80 -22.72 14.69
CA GLY A 189 13.94 -23.31 15.40
C GLY A 189 14.38 -22.58 16.67
N GLY A 190 13.57 -21.69 17.25
CA GLY A 190 13.84 -21.05 18.54
C GLY A 190 13.18 -19.67 18.72
N ALA A 191 13.25 -19.14 19.95
CA ALA A 191 12.65 -17.85 20.31
C ALA A 191 13.20 -16.66 19.49
N SER A 192 14.50 -16.66 19.20
CA SER A 192 15.13 -15.62 18.36
C SER A 192 14.55 -15.63 16.93
N GLN A 193 14.41 -16.80 16.30
CA GLN A 193 13.80 -16.89 14.96
C GLN A 193 12.34 -16.43 14.96
N ALA A 194 11.58 -16.72 16.02
CA ALA A 194 10.21 -16.25 16.17
C ALA A 194 10.14 -14.71 16.22
N GLU A 195 11.07 -14.07 16.92
CA GLU A 195 11.16 -12.61 17.01
C GLU A 195 11.43 -11.97 15.64
N HIS A 196 12.40 -12.49 14.88
CA HIS A 196 12.68 -12.01 13.51
C HIS A 196 11.44 -12.10 12.61
N ILE A 197 10.69 -13.21 12.68
CA ILE A 197 9.45 -13.39 11.90
C ILE A 197 8.36 -12.40 12.34
N CYS A 198 8.17 -12.21 13.64
CA CYS A 198 7.19 -11.28 14.18
C CYS A 198 7.50 -9.83 13.78
N ASN A 199 8.77 -9.41 13.90
CA ASN A 199 9.23 -8.09 13.49
C ASN A 199 9.07 -7.87 11.99
N TYR A 200 9.42 -8.86 11.15
CA TYR A 200 9.18 -8.81 9.72
C TYR A 200 7.70 -8.68 9.36
N LYS A 201 6.82 -9.44 10.03
CA LYS A 201 5.37 -9.35 9.82
C LYS A 201 4.85 -7.97 10.21
N LEU A 202 5.28 -7.43 11.36
CA LEU A 202 4.88 -6.10 11.82
C LEU A 202 5.37 -5.02 10.85
N PHE A 203 6.62 -5.11 10.37
CA PHE A 203 7.19 -4.21 9.38
C PHE A 203 6.33 -4.10 8.12
N LEU A 204 6.04 -5.22 7.47
CA LEU A 204 5.19 -5.23 6.27
C LEU A 204 3.76 -4.73 6.54
N SER A 205 3.24 -5.03 7.74
CA SER A 205 1.92 -4.56 8.17
C SER A 205 1.88 -3.03 8.23
N ILE A 206 2.93 -2.41 8.79
CA ILE A 206 3.02 -0.94 8.92
C ILE A 206 3.26 -0.29 7.56
N LEU A 207 4.13 -0.84 6.70
CA LEU A 207 4.30 -0.32 5.33
C LEU A 207 2.96 -0.28 4.60
N THR A 208 2.20 -1.38 4.66
CA THR A 208 0.87 -1.47 4.06
C THR A 208 -0.12 -0.48 4.68
N PHE A 209 -0.05 -0.30 6.00
CA PHE A 209 -0.86 0.68 6.73
C PHE A 209 -0.58 2.09 6.23
N PHE A 210 0.68 2.51 6.18
CA PHE A 210 1.06 3.84 5.69
C PHE A 210 0.68 4.05 4.23
N THR A 211 0.90 3.07 3.35
CA THR A 211 0.48 3.17 1.94
C THR A 211 -1.01 3.41 1.80
N ARG A 212 -1.86 2.65 2.50
CA ARG A 212 -3.33 2.82 2.43
C ARG A 212 -3.79 4.09 3.12
N PHE A 213 -3.26 4.37 4.31
CA PHE A 213 -3.64 5.54 5.10
C PHE A 213 -3.31 6.85 4.36
N ALA A 214 -2.18 6.91 3.65
CA ALA A 214 -1.80 8.03 2.79
C ALA A 214 -2.76 8.29 1.61
N GLN A 215 -3.62 7.33 1.25
CA GLN A 215 -4.65 7.56 0.23
C GLN A 215 -5.74 8.52 0.72
N SER A 216 -5.94 8.62 2.05
CA SER A 216 -6.78 9.66 2.66
C SER A 216 -6.00 10.97 2.81
N GLU A 217 -6.69 12.11 2.71
CA GLU A 217 -6.04 13.43 2.91
C GLU A 217 -5.53 13.57 4.35
N SER A 218 -6.32 13.14 5.35
CA SER A 218 -5.95 13.21 6.76
C SER A 218 -4.73 12.34 7.07
N GLY A 219 -4.67 11.12 6.53
CA GLY A 219 -3.50 10.26 6.69
C GLY A 219 -2.26 10.79 5.97
N TRP A 220 -2.41 11.34 4.76
CA TRP A 220 -1.31 11.99 4.05
C TRP A 220 -0.67 13.15 4.84
N ILE A 221 -1.50 14.00 5.45
CA ILE A 221 -1.04 15.12 6.28
C ILE A 221 -0.23 14.59 7.47
N VAL A 222 -0.79 13.64 8.22
CA VAL A 222 -0.13 13.13 9.44
C VAL A 222 1.19 12.41 9.11
N LEU A 223 1.22 11.58 8.06
CA LEU A 223 2.45 10.87 7.67
C LEU A 223 3.53 11.84 7.14
N THR A 224 3.11 12.94 6.53
CA THR A 224 4.00 14.04 6.15
C THR A 224 4.60 14.72 7.38
N GLU A 225 3.78 15.04 8.38
CA GLU A 225 4.21 15.70 9.62
C GLU A 225 5.14 14.81 10.46
N LEU A 226 4.91 13.50 10.44
CA LEU A 226 5.75 12.50 11.09
C LEU A 226 7.01 12.13 10.30
N ALA A 227 7.26 12.75 9.14
CA ALA A 227 8.42 12.48 8.30
C ALA A 227 8.58 10.98 7.98
N ALA A 228 7.47 10.29 7.68
CA ALA A 228 7.45 8.85 7.52
C ALA A 228 8.34 8.35 6.37
N ILE A 229 8.49 9.14 5.29
CA ILE A 229 9.37 8.78 4.17
C ILE A 229 10.85 8.86 4.55
N GLU A 230 11.22 9.83 5.40
CA GLU A 230 12.57 9.92 5.95
C GLU A 230 12.89 8.79 6.92
N ILE A 231 11.91 8.36 7.72
CA ILE A 231 12.06 7.15 8.55
C ILE A 231 12.43 5.97 7.64
N PHE A 232 11.69 5.75 6.54
CA PHE A 232 11.98 4.65 5.60
C PHE A 232 13.39 4.75 5.00
N ALA A 233 13.85 5.95 4.69
CA ALA A 233 15.19 6.17 4.13
C ALA A 233 16.33 5.78 5.08
N GLU A 234 16.09 5.79 6.39
CA GLU A 234 17.09 5.47 7.41
C GLU A 234 16.93 4.05 8.00
N MET A 235 15.95 3.27 7.57
CA MET A 235 15.74 1.92 8.10
C MET A 235 16.84 0.95 7.63
N THR A 236 17.41 0.21 8.59
CA THR A 236 18.36 -0.90 8.35
C THR A 236 17.82 -1.90 7.33
N ALA A 237 16.52 -2.20 7.39
CA ALA A 237 15.84 -3.10 6.46
C ALA A 237 16.01 -2.71 4.98
N PHE A 238 16.17 -1.41 4.66
CA PHE A 238 16.35 -0.91 3.29
C PHE A 238 17.79 -0.53 2.95
N ILE A 239 18.56 -0.02 3.92
CA ILE A 239 19.96 0.35 3.70
C ILE A 239 20.91 -0.85 3.71
N GLU A 240 20.50 -1.99 4.27
CA GLU A 240 21.24 -3.26 4.27
C GLU A 240 20.51 -4.34 3.44
N PRO A 241 20.50 -4.21 2.09
CA PRO A 241 19.92 -5.21 1.21
C PRO A 241 20.62 -6.59 1.34
N PRO A 242 19.90 -7.71 1.10
CA PRO A 242 20.52 -9.04 1.09
C PRO A 242 21.65 -9.13 0.06
N LYS A 243 22.79 -9.72 0.45
CA LYS A 243 23.96 -9.88 -0.44
C LYS A 243 23.63 -10.66 -1.72
N ASP A 244 22.70 -11.60 -1.61
CA ASP A 244 22.22 -12.42 -2.72
C ASP A 244 21.62 -11.57 -3.86
N LEU A 245 21.09 -10.39 -3.56
CA LEU A 245 20.57 -9.47 -4.58
C LEU A 245 21.66 -8.96 -5.52
N PHE A 246 22.88 -8.79 -5.01
CA PHE A 246 24.02 -8.35 -5.83
C PHE A 246 24.75 -9.49 -6.51
N LEU A 247 24.84 -10.64 -5.84
CA LEU A 247 25.54 -11.81 -6.37
C LEU A 247 24.70 -12.58 -7.40
N LYS A 248 23.38 -12.65 -7.17
CA LYS A 248 22.41 -13.40 -7.99
C LYS A 248 21.10 -12.61 -8.14
N PRO A 249 21.10 -11.50 -8.90
CA PRO A 249 19.94 -10.61 -9.04
C PRO A 249 18.64 -11.31 -9.47
N GLU A 250 18.73 -12.39 -10.23
CA GLU A 250 17.61 -13.21 -10.67
C GLU A 250 16.79 -13.82 -9.52
N THR A 251 17.39 -13.94 -8.34
CA THR A 251 16.71 -14.46 -7.14
C THR A 251 15.58 -13.56 -6.65
N VAL A 252 15.54 -12.29 -7.07
CA VAL A 252 14.43 -11.35 -6.79
C VAL A 252 13.09 -11.88 -7.28
N ASN A 253 13.07 -12.64 -8.38
CA ASN A 253 11.85 -13.23 -8.93
C ASN A 253 11.56 -14.64 -8.36
N THR A 254 12.43 -15.17 -7.51
CA THR A 254 12.28 -16.51 -6.94
C THR A 254 11.66 -16.44 -5.56
N LYS A 255 10.42 -16.92 -5.43
CA LYS A 255 9.70 -16.94 -4.14
C LYS A 255 10.50 -17.67 -3.06
N GLY A 256 10.44 -17.14 -1.83
CA GLY A 256 11.12 -17.71 -0.67
C GLY A 256 12.61 -17.40 -0.56
N THR A 257 13.18 -16.57 -1.44
CA THR A 257 14.55 -16.05 -1.27
C THR A 257 14.57 -14.75 -0.47
N PRO A 258 15.71 -14.41 0.18
CA PRO A 258 15.92 -13.10 0.81
C PRO A 258 15.69 -11.94 -0.16
N SER A 259 16.26 -12.03 -1.37
CA SER A 259 16.15 -10.99 -2.41
C SER A 259 14.70 -10.75 -2.83
N HIS A 260 13.89 -11.81 -2.94
CA HIS A 260 12.47 -11.69 -3.26
C HIS A 260 11.68 -11.02 -2.14
N ALA A 261 11.91 -11.40 -0.88
CA ALA A 261 11.26 -10.79 0.27
C ALA A 261 11.61 -9.30 0.39
N TYR A 262 12.89 -8.95 0.20
CA TYR A 262 13.37 -7.58 0.18
C TYR A 262 12.71 -6.77 -0.94
N ALA A 263 12.72 -7.28 -2.18
CA ALA A 263 12.13 -6.58 -3.32
C ALA A 263 10.63 -6.31 -3.14
N LYS A 264 9.88 -7.24 -2.54
CA LYS A 264 8.46 -7.04 -2.23
C LYS A 264 8.23 -6.00 -1.13
N ALA A 265 9.06 -5.98 -0.09
CA ALA A 265 9.00 -4.93 0.93
C ALA A 265 9.35 -3.55 0.34
N LEU A 266 10.35 -3.50 -0.54
CA LEU A 266 10.76 -2.29 -1.23
C LEU A 266 9.65 -1.79 -2.16
N ASP A 267 8.99 -2.68 -2.90
CA ASP A 267 7.85 -2.32 -3.74
C ASP A 267 6.74 -1.63 -2.93
N LEU A 268 6.40 -2.15 -1.75
CA LEU A 268 5.42 -1.52 -0.86
C LEU A 268 5.85 -0.11 -0.40
N ALA A 269 7.12 0.08 -0.07
CA ALA A 269 7.66 1.39 0.31
C ALA A 269 7.69 2.39 -0.85
N LEU A 270 7.94 1.92 -2.07
CA LEU A 270 7.88 2.77 -3.28
C LEU A 270 6.43 3.18 -3.60
N HIS A 271 5.46 2.28 -3.40
CA HIS A 271 4.06 2.64 -3.52
C HIS A 271 3.62 3.63 -2.45
N PHE A 272 4.13 3.52 -1.21
CA PHE A 272 3.94 4.57 -0.21
C PHE A 272 4.48 5.91 -0.72
N ALA A 273 5.71 5.94 -1.25
CA ALA A 273 6.31 7.15 -1.82
C ALA A 273 5.47 7.73 -2.97
N GLN A 274 4.90 6.88 -3.84
CA GLN A 274 3.94 7.31 -4.86
C GLN A 274 2.70 7.97 -4.22
N GLN A 275 2.09 7.35 -3.20
CA GLN A 275 0.93 7.94 -2.53
C GLN A 275 1.25 9.30 -1.91
N MET A 276 2.44 9.46 -1.32
CA MET A 276 2.92 10.74 -0.80
C MET A 276 3.05 11.81 -1.90
N CYS A 277 3.22 11.40 -3.15
CA CYS A 277 3.26 12.29 -4.29
C CYS A 277 1.87 12.64 -4.87
N THR A 278 0.76 11.97 -4.50
CA THR A 278 -0.54 12.15 -5.21
C THR A 278 -1.39 13.35 -4.79
N LYS A 279 -1.12 13.98 -3.63
CA LYS A 279 -2.02 14.98 -3.00
C LYS A 279 -1.65 16.42 -3.30
N THR A 280 -2.55 17.37 -3.06
CA THR A 280 -2.43 18.78 -3.49
C THR A 280 -1.13 19.51 -3.10
N LYS A 281 -0.42 19.09 -2.05
CA LYS A 281 0.86 19.66 -1.58
C LYS A 281 2.06 18.73 -1.80
N TRP A 282 1.94 17.79 -2.72
CA TRP A 282 2.93 16.75 -2.98
C TRP A 282 4.32 17.25 -3.36
N LYS A 283 4.44 18.45 -3.97
CA LYS A 283 5.74 19.06 -4.31
C LYS A 283 6.66 19.27 -3.09
N LYS A 284 6.11 19.26 -1.87
CA LYS A 284 6.92 19.28 -0.63
C LYS A 284 7.52 17.91 -0.30
N GLN A 285 6.95 16.83 -0.83
CA GLN A 285 7.35 15.45 -0.59
C GLN A 285 8.13 14.85 -1.77
N SER A 286 7.96 15.37 -2.99
CA SER A 286 8.62 14.89 -4.21
C SER A 286 10.13 14.77 -4.04
N LEU A 287 10.80 15.80 -3.53
CA LEU A 287 12.25 15.76 -3.27
C LEU A 287 12.63 14.67 -2.26
N LYS A 288 11.85 14.50 -1.18
CA LYS A 288 12.10 13.48 -0.16
C LYS A 288 11.92 12.06 -0.71
N CYS A 289 10.90 11.87 -1.56
CA CYS A 289 10.66 10.60 -2.26
C CYS A 289 11.80 10.29 -3.24
N LEU A 290 12.31 11.29 -3.98
CA LEU A 290 13.47 11.11 -4.84
C LEU A 290 14.74 10.78 -4.04
N ALA A 291 14.95 11.44 -2.90
CA ALA A 291 16.08 11.15 -2.01
C ALA A 291 16.02 9.71 -1.48
N PHE A 292 14.83 9.21 -1.13
CA PHE A 292 14.63 7.81 -0.78
C PHE A 292 15.02 6.86 -1.93
N VAL A 293 14.55 7.12 -3.16
CA VAL A 293 14.92 6.31 -4.34
C VAL A 293 16.43 6.38 -4.63
N GLN A 294 17.03 7.57 -4.53
CA GLN A 294 18.46 7.78 -4.77
C GLN A 294 19.31 6.98 -3.77
N ARG A 295 18.91 6.92 -2.51
CA ARG A 295 19.61 6.16 -1.46
C ARG A 295 19.64 4.66 -1.74
N LEU A 296 18.65 4.15 -2.46
CA LEU A 296 18.57 2.77 -2.93
C LEU A 296 19.30 2.56 -4.27
N GLY A 297 20.14 3.53 -4.67
CA GLY A 297 20.73 3.59 -6.00
C GLY A 297 21.52 2.35 -6.38
N GLU A 298 22.26 1.75 -5.46
CA GLU A 298 23.03 0.52 -5.72
C GLU A 298 22.12 -0.65 -6.10
N VAL A 299 20.99 -0.81 -5.41
CA VAL A 299 20.00 -1.86 -5.70
C VAL A 299 19.44 -1.66 -7.11
N PHE A 300 18.97 -0.46 -7.44
CA PHE A 300 18.39 -0.20 -8.77
C PHE A 300 19.42 -0.30 -9.88
N GLN A 301 20.64 0.20 -9.68
CA GLN A 301 21.73 0.03 -10.66
C GLN A 301 22.01 -1.45 -10.92
N GLN A 302 22.06 -2.28 -9.87
CA GLN A 302 22.31 -3.70 -10.03
C GLN A 302 21.19 -4.40 -10.79
N LEU A 303 19.93 -4.11 -10.45
CA LEU A 303 18.78 -4.70 -11.14
C LEU A 303 18.70 -4.27 -12.61
N MET A 304 19.00 -3.01 -12.90
CA MET A 304 19.06 -2.50 -14.29
C MET A 304 20.21 -3.13 -15.08
N ARG A 305 21.41 -3.24 -14.50
CA ARG A 305 22.58 -3.86 -15.15
C ARG A 305 22.37 -5.33 -15.45
N ALA A 306 21.68 -6.04 -14.56
CA ALA A 306 21.33 -7.44 -14.74
C ALA A 306 20.03 -7.65 -15.54
N GLU A 307 19.43 -6.57 -16.07
CA GLU A 307 18.20 -6.58 -16.86
C GLU A 307 17.02 -7.32 -16.19
N ILE A 308 16.96 -7.28 -14.85
CA ILE A 308 15.92 -7.96 -14.09
C ILE A 308 14.62 -7.16 -14.16
N GLN A 309 13.58 -7.79 -14.69
CA GLN A 309 12.21 -7.28 -14.61
C GLN A 309 11.59 -7.70 -13.28
N CYS A 310 11.23 -6.72 -12.44
CA CYS A 310 10.55 -6.95 -11.16
C CYS A 310 9.73 -5.71 -10.75
N ASP A 311 8.67 -5.93 -9.98
CA ASP A 311 7.69 -4.88 -9.63
C ASP A 311 8.33 -3.64 -9.00
N CYS A 312 9.23 -3.81 -8.02
CA CYS A 312 9.87 -2.69 -7.35
C CYS A 312 10.67 -1.78 -8.31
N LEU A 313 11.32 -2.36 -9.33
CA LEU A 313 12.04 -1.58 -10.32
C LEU A 313 11.08 -0.81 -11.23
N GLU A 314 9.97 -1.42 -11.61
CA GLU A 314 8.92 -0.78 -12.42
C GLU A 314 8.23 0.35 -11.67
N THR A 315 7.93 0.15 -10.38
CA THR A 315 7.36 1.17 -9.49
C THR A 315 8.32 2.35 -9.31
N ALA A 316 9.61 2.10 -9.14
CA ALA A 316 10.63 3.14 -9.04
C ALA A 316 10.76 3.96 -10.33
N LYS A 317 10.79 3.29 -11.49
CA LYS A 317 10.80 3.94 -12.82
C LYS A 317 9.58 4.85 -12.99
N ALA A 318 8.39 4.33 -12.70
CA ALA A 318 7.14 5.08 -12.78
C ALA A 318 7.15 6.31 -11.87
N LEU A 319 7.54 6.14 -10.59
CA LEU A 319 7.61 7.24 -9.61
C LEU A 319 8.55 8.37 -10.06
N VAL A 320 9.78 8.03 -10.46
CA VAL A 320 10.76 9.04 -10.89
C VAL A 320 10.30 9.76 -12.16
N TYR A 321 9.75 9.00 -13.12
CA TYR A 321 9.21 9.56 -14.36
C TYR A 321 8.03 10.50 -14.08
N GLU A 322 7.09 10.10 -13.22
CA GLU A 322 5.94 10.90 -12.82
C GLU A 322 6.35 12.21 -12.13
N ILE A 323 7.29 12.16 -11.18
CA ILE A 323 7.81 13.37 -10.54
C ILE A 323 8.49 14.27 -11.59
N SER A 324 9.25 13.71 -12.52
CA SER A 324 9.92 14.49 -13.56
C SER A 324 8.97 15.23 -14.49
N LEU A 325 7.77 14.71 -14.72
CA LEU A 325 6.74 15.36 -15.54
C LEU A 325 5.99 16.46 -14.79
N ASN A 326 5.79 16.29 -13.48
CA ASN A 326 4.87 17.13 -12.70
C ASN A 326 5.60 18.14 -11.78
N ASP A 327 6.89 17.94 -11.51
CA ASP A 327 7.73 18.82 -10.67
C ASP A 327 8.96 19.32 -11.44
N GLU A 328 8.75 20.32 -12.29
CA GLU A 328 9.80 20.90 -13.16
C GLU A 328 11.04 21.37 -12.38
N ALA A 329 10.86 21.82 -11.14
CA ALA A 329 11.95 22.29 -10.29
C ALA A 329 12.97 21.17 -9.97
N LEU A 330 12.54 19.90 -10.00
CA LEU A 330 13.37 18.75 -9.67
C LEU A 330 13.98 18.08 -10.90
N ILE A 331 13.68 18.53 -12.12
CA ILE A 331 14.25 17.97 -13.35
C ILE A 331 15.78 18.05 -13.30
N GLY A 332 16.35 19.19 -12.89
CA GLY A 332 17.80 19.36 -12.76
C GLY A 332 18.43 18.33 -11.82
N PHE A 333 17.81 18.12 -10.67
CA PHE A 333 18.23 17.12 -9.69
C PHE A 333 18.17 15.69 -10.26
N ILE A 334 17.06 15.31 -10.91
CA ILE A 334 16.88 13.99 -11.54
C ILE A 334 17.91 13.78 -12.65
N THR A 335 18.19 14.79 -13.48
CA THR A 335 19.15 14.68 -14.58
C THR A 335 20.61 14.64 -14.10
N GLY A 336 20.89 15.29 -12.97
CA GLY A 336 22.22 15.35 -12.37
C GLY A 336 22.61 14.05 -11.66
N ASP A 337 21.65 13.30 -11.15
CA ASP A 337 21.89 11.98 -10.55
C ASP A 337 21.87 10.85 -11.59
N GLN A 338 22.86 9.96 -11.54
CA GLN A 338 23.00 8.88 -12.51
C GLN A 338 21.83 7.88 -12.45
N VAL A 339 21.40 7.48 -11.24
CA VAL A 339 20.38 6.44 -11.07
C VAL A 339 19.01 6.99 -11.43
N LEU A 340 18.66 8.17 -10.91
CA LEU A 340 17.38 8.80 -11.18
C LEU A 340 17.22 9.07 -12.69
N ASN A 341 18.27 9.54 -13.36
CA ASN A 341 18.23 9.76 -14.80
C ASN A 341 18.07 8.46 -15.59
N GLN A 342 18.72 7.37 -15.17
CA GLN A 342 18.57 6.05 -15.81
C GLN A 342 17.15 5.50 -15.64
N LEU A 343 16.59 5.56 -14.42
CA LEU A 343 15.22 5.13 -14.13
C LEU A 343 14.20 5.92 -14.98
N ARG A 344 14.35 7.25 -15.05
CA ARG A 344 13.50 8.12 -15.88
C ARG A 344 13.54 7.72 -17.35
N LYS A 345 14.75 7.58 -17.92
CA LYS A 345 14.94 7.22 -19.34
C LYS A 345 14.38 5.83 -19.66
N ALA A 346 14.52 4.88 -18.73
CA ALA A 346 14.00 3.54 -18.90
C ALA A 346 12.46 3.51 -18.97
N GLU A 347 11.77 4.36 -18.21
CA GLU A 347 10.30 4.52 -18.32
C GLU A 347 9.92 5.24 -19.62
N GLU A 348 10.66 6.28 -19.98
CA GLU A 348 10.39 7.09 -21.18
C GLU A 348 10.48 6.26 -22.47
N ALA A 349 11.40 5.29 -22.51
CA ALA A 349 11.61 4.38 -23.63
C ALA A 349 10.50 3.34 -23.85
N LYS A 350 9.54 3.20 -22.92
CA LYS A 350 8.45 2.23 -23.06
C LYS A 350 7.40 2.69 -24.08
N GLU A 351 6.96 1.76 -24.94
CA GLU A 351 5.86 2.00 -25.88
C GLU A 351 4.54 2.29 -25.14
N VAL A 352 4.25 1.48 -24.11
CA VAL A 352 3.15 1.71 -23.18
C VAL A 352 3.75 2.15 -21.86
N LYS A 353 3.67 3.45 -21.59
CA LYS A 353 4.03 4.01 -20.29
C LYS A 353 3.12 3.41 -19.24
N SER A 354 3.65 3.18 -18.03
CA SER A 354 2.79 2.91 -16.86
C SER A 354 1.65 3.95 -16.80
N HIS A 355 0.50 3.62 -16.21
CA HIS A 355 -0.74 4.43 -16.18
C HIS A 355 -0.63 5.83 -15.51
N ALA A 356 0.57 6.41 -15.47
CA ALA A 356 1.04 7.68 -14.96
C ALA A 356 0.31 8.94 -15.45
N LYS A 357 -0.53 8.88 -16.49
CA LYS A 357 -1.20 10.08 -17.02
C LYS A 357 -2.37 10.59 -16.18
N GLN A 358 -2.80 9.90 -15.12
CA GLN A 358 -4.04 10.27 -14.41
C GLN A 358 -4.01 10.24 -12.87
N THR A 359 -2.90 9.89 -12.22
CA THR A 359 -2.89 9.71 -10.74
C THR A 359 -2.65 11.00 -9.96
N TYR A 360 -1.99 12.00 -10.56
CA TYR A 360 -1.75 13.30 -9.94
C TYR A 360 -2.85 14.25 -10.35
N ILE A 361 -3.90 14.34 -9.52
CA ILE A 361 -4.94 15.33 -9.74
C ILE A 361 -4.33 16.70 -9.40
N ASN A 362 -3.79 17.36 -10.42
CA ASN A 362 -3.65 18.80 -10.40
C ASN A 362 -5.08 19.35 -10.53
N VAL A 363 -5.81 19.40 -9.41
CA VAL A 363 -6.99 20.24 -9.33
C VAL A 363 -6.44 21.64 -9.47
N ASN A 364 -6.37 22.17 -10.70
CA ASN A 364 -6.40 23.60 -10.88
C ASN A 364 -7.66 24.03 -10.11
N PRO A 365 -7.54 24.76 -8.98
CA PRO A 365 -8.73 25.38 -8.43
C PRO A 365 -9.18 26.34 -9.51
N GLY A 366 -10.28 26.02 -10.18
CA GLY A 366 -10.93 26.98 -11.07
C GLY A 366 -11.05 28.27 -10.29
N CYS A 367 -10.38 29.31 -10.77
CA CYS A 367 -10.48 30.65 -10.24
C CYS A 367 -11.96 31.03 -10.11
N ALA A 368 -12.47 30.91 -8.90
CA ALA A 368 -13.63 31.65 -8.40
C ALA A 368 -13.36 31.92 -6.93
N ALA A 369 -12.37 32.80 -6.68
CA ALA A 369 -12.31 33.49 -5.41
C ALA A 369 -13.68 34.15 -5.16
N PRO A 370 -14.36 33.90 -4.04
CA PRO A 370 -15.54 34.66 -3.69
C PRO A 370 -15.12 36.12 -3.53
N ARG A 371 -15.66 36.98 -4.42
CA ARG A 371 -15.48 38.43 -4.36
C ARG A 371 -15.95 38.92 -2.99
N GLN A 372 -15.03 39.55 -2.27
CA GLN A 372 -15.21 40.54 -1.19
C GLN A 372 -16.63 40.68 -0.61
N LEU A 373 -16.86 40.11 0.58
CA LEU A 373 -17.93 40.52 1.48
C LEU A 373 -17.42 41.59 2.44
N TYR A 374 -17.03 42.78 1.95
CA TYR A 374 -16.93 43.99 2.77
C TYR A 374 -17.01 45.22 1.85
N SER A 375 -18.22 45.77 1.68
CA SER A 375 -18.44 47.17 1.25
C SER A 375 -19.92 47.54 1.42
N THR A 376 -20.36 47.69 2.66
CA THR A 376 -21.52 48.53 3.00
C THR A 376 -21.19 49.36 4.22
N LEU A 377 -20.23 50.27 4.06
CA LEU A 377 -20.16 51.52 4.82
C LEU A 377 -19.67 52.57 3.83
N GLN A 378 -20.60 53.22 3.15
CA GLN A 378 -20.36 54.55 2.61
C GLN A 378 -21.07 55.57 3.51
N PRO A 379 -20.40 56.69 3.83
CA PRO A 379 -20.98 57.76 4.61
C PRO A 379 -21.85 58.67 3.72
N TYR A 380 -23.02 59.02 4.23
CA TYR A 380 -23.57 60.38 4.20
C TYR A 380 -24.26 60.63 5.54
#